data_AF-A0A131XTJ7-F1
#
_entry.id   AF-A0A131XTJ7-F1
#
_cell.length_a   1.000
_cell.length_b   1.000
_cell.length_c   1.000
_cell.angle_alpha   90.00
_cell.angle_beta   90.00
_cell.angle_gamma   90.00
#
_symmetry.space_group_name_H-M   'P 1'
#
loop_
_entity.id
_entity.type
_entity.pdbx_description
1 polymer ?
#
loop_
_entity_poly.entity_id
_entity_poly.type
_entity_poly.pdbx_seq_one_letter_code
_entity_poly.pdbx_strand_id
1 'polypeptide(L)'
;DMGGGNQGLWKLFGIVVGKHSKPKTSCPHPCDKTRKLHFMADVPHLFKNLRNHLTKDHKICVPEEVVKRRGLPGNQVSIEPIKKLVEIDSKADLKLAPHLKPSCVDPNHYDKMKVGPAFSLLNSDTGAALRLLVDDGTLEKSAVTTAWFVETMFRWFRLMTSRTTKLALSHFDDVQYGKAVGFLEEIIQLFEQLSIVDGGKIAWKPVQTGFILATTSVLELQKLFLESYDFKFVFLSRFSQDALENLFSTLRCKNPVPRVMEFKSTLRAATMAQFLRPSRDGSYIEDDCFLLAGMEQNEKTTKKKSSVASPPDFLDLENPEQESLEYLAGYVVAQIKKKNSCESCRAAITGTTGANKLTLLKSYNKESLTLAVASPAVLQIVETAEGYVRSNQEALITNKVLVSNLQSTIQEALLLGNCLPTCHRIGEVLLATFLRTRMRILVRKENQRLLESDRGSQKCGSRSIGMHVAASSIR
;
A
#
# COMPACT_ATOMS: atom_id res chain seq x y z
N ASP A 1 11.31 3.50 -19.02
CA ASP A 1 10.97 2.08 -19.24
C ASP A 1 12.19 1.27 -19.70
N MET A 2 12.17 -0.06 -19.54
CA MET A 2 13.27 -0.99 -19.86
C MET A 2 13.00 -1.89 -21.09
N GLY A 3 12.13 -1.47 -22.01
CA GLY A 3 11.90 -2.20 -23.27
C GLY A 3 13.18 -2.34 -24.12
N GLY A 4 13.22 -3.33 -25.02
CA GLY A 4 14.41 -3.65 -25.81
C GLY A 4 14.97 -2.47 -26.60
N GLY A 5 14.10 -1.61 -27.16
CA GLY A 5 14.52 -0.38 -27.85
C GLY A 5 15.25 0.61 -26.93
N ASN A 6 14.74 0.80 -25.70
CA ASN A 6 15.38 1.68 -24.71
C ASN A 6 16.72 1.10 -24.23
N GLN A 7 16.83 -0.22 -24.08
CA GLN A 7 18.11 -0.86 -23.78
C GLN A 7 19.12 -0.70 -24.91
N GLY A 8 18.66 -0.72 -26.17
CA GLY A 8 19.48 -0.38 -27.34
C GLY A 8 19.99 1.06 -27.28
N LEU A 9 19.11 2.01 -26.93
CA LEU A 9 19.47 3.42 -26.73
C LEU A 9 20.54 3.57 -25.64
N TRP A 10 20.38 2.88 -24.50
CA TRP A 10 21.36 2.92 -23.41
C TRP A 10 22.74 2.49 -23.87
N LYS A 11 22.83 1.39 -24.63
CA LYS A 11 24.10 0.92 -25.21
C LYS A 11 24.74 1.96 -26.13
N LEU A 12 23.93 2.64 -26.95
CA LEU A 12 24.39 3.67 -27.88
C LEU A 12 25.02 4.86 -27.12
N PHE A 13 24.47 5.25 -25.97
CA PHE A 13 25.04 6.26 -25.09
C PHE A 13 26.16 5.74 -24.15
N GLY A 14 26.57 4.48 -24.31
CA GLY A 14 27.60 3.86 -23.49
C GLY A 14 27.20 3.67 -22.03
N ILE A 15 25.91 3.55 -21.75
CA ILE A 15 25.34 3.27 -20.44
C ILE A 15 25.41 1.76 -20.21
N VAL A 16 26.16 1.34 -19.20
CA VAL A 16 26.45 -0.07 -18.94
C VAL A 16 26.31 -0.35 -17.44
N VAL A 17 25.45 -1.31 -17.11
CA VAL A 17 25.29 -1.84 -15.75
C VAL A 17 25.14 -3.35 -15.86
N GLY A 18 26.12 -4.07 -15.32
CA GLY A 18 26.16 -5.53 -15.35
C GLY A 18 26.98 -6.09 -14.19
N LYS A 19 26.88 -7.40 -13.98
CA LYS A 19 27.49 -8.10 -12.84
C LYS A 19 28.99 -7.85 -12.64
N HIS A 20 29.73 -7.62 -13.72
CA HIS A 20 31.19 -7.49 -13.73
C HIS A 20 31.67 -6.13 -14.23
N SER A 21 30.76 -5.16 -14.38
CA SER A 21 31.11 -3.83 -14.88
C SER A 21 30.76 -2.78 -13.84
N LYS A 22 31.66 -1.80 -13.68
CA LYS A 22 31.36 -0.61 -12.90
C LYS A 22 30.14 0.10 -13.53
N PRO A 23 29.09 0.42 -12.76
CA PRO A 23 27.90 1.05 -13.32
C PRO A 23 28.26 2.41 -13.92
N LYS A 24 27.96 2.58 -15.21
CA LYS A 24 28.01 3.86 -15.91
C LYS A 24 26.60 4.28 -16.26
N THR A 25 26.14 5.32 -15.57
CA THR A 25 24.74 5.78 -15.53
C THR A 25 24.50 7.11 -16.23
N SER A 26 25.56 7.75 -16.72
CA SER A 26 25.48 9.04 -17.41
C SER A 26 26.45 9.14 -18.59
N CYS A 27 26.15 10.08 -19.50
CA CYS A 27 27.03 10.51 -20.58
C CYS A 27 27.12 12.04 -20.62
N PRO A 28 28.08 12.64 -21.32
CA PRO A 28 28.10 14.08 -21.55
C PRO A 28 26.82 14.54 -22.28
N HIS A 29 26.30 15.71 -21.95
CA HIS A 29 25.14 16.29 -22.64
C HIS A 29 25.53 16.68 -24.08
N PRO A 30 24.69 16.38 -25.10
CA PRO A 30 25.06 16.53 -26.50
C PRO A 30 25.39 17.98 -26.90
N CYS A 31 24.74 18.97 -26.27
CA CYS A 31 24.98 20.39 -26.55
C CYS A 31 25.97 21.05 -25.59
N ASP A 32 26.31 20.42 -24.47
CA ASP A 32 27.15 21.02 -23.43
C ASP A 32 27.93 19.92 -22.70
N LYS A 33 29.20 19.75 -23.06
CA LYS A 33 30.04 18.68 -22.51
C LYS A 33 30.34 18.84 -21.02
N THR A 34 30.08 20.01 -20.43
CA THR A 34 30.25 20.23 -18.98
C THR A 34 29.12 19.61 -18.16
N ARG A 35 27.95 19.39 -18.79
CA ARG A 35 26.78 18.79 -18.17
C ARG A 35 26.72 17.29 -18.43
N LYS A 36 26.12 16.57 -17.49
CA LYS A 36 25.85 15.13 -17.60
C LYS A 36 24.37 14.88 -17.89
N LEU A 37 24.11 13.95 -18.80
CA LEU A 37 22.80 13.36 -19.05
C LEU A 37 22.73 12.03 -18.31
N HIS A 38 21.93 11.96 -17.24
CA HIS A 38 21.74 10.76 -16.44
C HIS A 38 20.60 9.90 -17.00
N PHE A 39 20.80 8.58 -17.00
CA PHE A 39 19.82 7.61 -17.48
C PHE A 39 19.20 6.88 -16.30
N MET A 40 17.88 6.76 -16.29
CA MET A 40 17.16 6.14 -15.17
C MET A 40 16.13 5.13 -15.67
N ALA A 41 16.09 3.97 -15.00
CA ALA A 41 15.02 3.01 -15.17
C ALA A 41 13.79 3.45 -14.37
N ASP A 42 12.60 3.11 -14.88
CA ASP A 42 11.35 3.52 -14.23
C ASP A 42 11.10 2.69 -12.95
N VAL A 43 11.09 3.37 -11.80
CA VAL A 43 11.02 2.75 -10.47
C VAL A 43 9.74 1.93 -10.25
N PRO A 44 8.52 2.41 -10.55
CA PRO A 44 7.30 1.60 -10.54
C PRO A 44 7.39 0.33 -11.38
N HIS A 45 7.98 0.40 -12.58
CA HIS A 45 8.20 -0.77 -13.41
C HIS A 45 9.19 -1.77 -12.81
N LEU A 46 10.28 -1.31 -12.19
CA LEU A 46 11.22 -2.18 -11.50
C LEU A 46 10.56 -2.94 -10.36
N PHE A 47 9.77 -2.24 -9.55
CA PHE A 47 9.05 -2.84 -8.41
C PHE A 47 8.05 -3.90 -8.87
N LYS A 48 7.32 -3.61 -9.95
CA LYS A 48 6.41 -4.54 -10.62
C LYS A 48 7.14 -5.78 -11.17
N ASN A 49 8.29 -5.58 -11.81
CA ASN A 49 9.10 -6.67 -12.35
C ASN A 49 9.65 -7.56 -11.24
N LEU A 50 10.09 -6.99 -10.12
CA LEU A 50 10.54 -7.75 -8.96
C LEU A 50 9.43 -8.63 -8.39
N ARG A 51 8.22 -8.07 -8.23
CA ARG A 51 7.03 -8.87 -7.88
C ARG A 51 6.81 -10.02 -8.87
N ASN A 52 6.89 -9.75 -10.17
CA ASN A 52 6.67 -10.76 -11.19
C ASN A 52 7.72 -11.89 -11.14
N HIS A 53 8.95 -11.62 -10.66
CA HIS A 53 9.92 -12.69 -10.41
C HIS A 53 9.50 -13.57 -9.22
N LEU A 54 9.00 -12.98 -8.13
CA LEU A 54 8.50 -13.73 -6.98
C LEU A 54 7.27 -14.59 -7.34
N THR A 55 6.30 -14.03 -8.08
CA THR A 55 5.08 -14.76 -8.44
C THR A 55 5.27 -15.79 -9.55
N LYS A 56 6.46 -15.85 -10.17
CA LYS A 56 6.85 -16.91 -11.12
C LYS A 56 7.64 -18.03 -10.44
N ASP A 57 7.70 -18.03 -9.11
CA ASP A 57 8.46 -18.96 -8.30
C ASP A 57 9.97 -19.01 -8.64
N HIS A 58 10.52 -17.91 -9.20
CA HIS A 58 11.97 -17.78 -9.36
C HIS A 58 12.61 -17.70 -7.97
N LYS A 59 13.68 -18.46 -7.74
CA LYS A 59 14.39 -18.42 -6.45
C LYS A 59 15.28 -17.19 -6.43
N ILE A 60 14.94 -16.24 -5.56
CA ILE A 60 15.78 -15.08 -5.29
C ILE A 60 16.65 -15.43 -4.08
N CYS A 61 17.97 -15.42 -4.26
CA CYS A 61 18.93 -15.73 -3.22
C CYS A 61 19.72 -14.47 -2.84
N VAL A 62 19.59 -14.09 -1.58
CA VAL A 62 20.30 -12.99 -0.91
C VAL A 62 21.76 -13.42 -0.67
N PRO A 63 22.75 -12.51 -0.74
CA PRO A 63 24.14 -12.84 -0.48
C PRO A 63 24.38 -13.32 0.97
N GLU A 64 25.31 -14.27 1.17
CA GLU A 64 25.63 -14.81 2.50
C GLU A 64 26.09 -13.74 3.49
N GLU A 65 26.82 -12.73 3.02
CA GLU A 65 27.28 -11.62 3.86
C GLU A 65 26.12 -10.79 4.40
N VAL A 66 25.05 -10.64 3.62
CA VAL A 66 23.83 -9.98 4.08
C VAL A 66 23.09 -10.86 5.09
N VAL A 67 23.05 -12.17 4.86
CA VAL A 67 22.46 -13.14 5.80
C VAL A 67 23.15 -13.07 7.16
N LYS A 68 24.49 -13.11 7.20
CA LYS A 68 25.28 -12.99 8.43
C LYS A 68 25.07 -11.63 9.10
N ARG A 69 25.23 -10.53 8.35
CA ARG A 69 25.11 -9.16 8.88
C ARG A 69 23.73 -8.87 9.47
N ARG A 70 22.67 -9.43 8.89
CA ARG A 70 21.27 -9.19 9.30
C ARG A 70 20.72 -10.31 10.20
N GLY A 71 21.49 -11.35 10.50
CA GLY A 71 21.06 -12.49 11.32
C GLY A 71 19.89 -13.26 10.70
N LEU A 72 19.88 -13.41 9.38
CA LEU A 72 18.78 -14.08 8.67
C LEU A 72 18.92 -15.62 8.79
N PRO A 73 17.80 -16.36 8.88
CA PRO A 73 17.83 -17.82 9.02
C PRO A 73 18.21 -18.57 7.74
N GLY A 74 18.19 -17.89 6.60
CA GLY A 74 18.60 -18.44 5.31
C GLY A 74 18.73 -17.36 4.26
N ASN A 75 19.22 -17.73 3.08
CA ASN A 75 19.44 -16.81 1.96
C ASN A 75 18.28 -16.75 0.96
N GLN A 76 17.30 -17.65 1.05
CA GLN A 76 16.25 -17.76 0.05
C GLN A 76 15.05 -16.85 0.37
N VAL A 77 14.59 -16.11 -0.64
CA VAL A 77 13.32 -15.39 -0.64
C VAL A 77 12.32 -16.19 -1.44
N SER A 78 11.17 -16.47 -0.84
CA SER A 78 10.09 -17.27 -1.42
C SER A 78 8.74 -16.56 -1.33
N ILE A 79 7.87 -16.80 -2.31
CA ILE A 79 6.49 -16.33 -2.32
C ILE A 79 5.56 -17.19 -1.45
N GLU A 80 5.96 -18.42 -1.12
CA GLU A 80 5.13 -19.37 -0.36
C GLU A 80 4.64 -18.84 1.01
N PRO A 81 5.48 -18.19 1.84
CA PRO A 81 4.99 -17.59 3.09
C PRO A 81 3.90 -16.52 2.86
N ILE A 82 3.97 -15.80 1.74
CA ILE A 82 2.98 -14.77 1.37
C ILE A 82 1.68 -15.42 0.89
N LYS A 83 1.75 -16.54 0.15
CA LYS A 83 0.56 -17.35 -0.22
C LYS A 83 -0.17 -17.82 1.05
N LYS A 84 0.57 -18.39 2.00
CA LYS A 84 0.02 -18.83 3.30
C LYS A 84 -0.61 -17.68 4.09
N LEU A 85 0.02 -16.51 4.13
CA LEU A 85 -0.56 -15.32 4.77
C LEU A 85 -1.91 -14.93 4.14
N VAL A 86 -2.04 -14.97 2.80
CA VAL A 86 -3.31 -14.70 2.13
C VAL A 86 -4.39 -15.70 2.51
N GLU A 87 -4.04 -16.98 2.65
CA GLU A 87 -4.97 -18.03 3.07
C GLU A 87 -5.46 -17.81 4.51
N ILE A 88 -4.56 -17.45 5.43
CA ILE A 88 -4.89 -17.12 6.82
C ILE A 88 -5.81 -15.89 6.87
N ASP A 89 -5.43 -14.81 6.20
CA ASP A 89 -6.22 -13.57 6.11
C ASP A 89 -7.56 -13.76 5.36
N SER A 90 -7.74 -14.83 4.59
CA SER A 90 -9.02 -15.14 3.94
C SER A 90 -10.06 -15.66 4.92
N LYS A 91 -9.62 -16.32 5.99
CA LYS A 91 -10.47 -16.94 7.02
C LYS A 91 -10.75 -16.00 8.18
N ALA A 92 -9.81 -15.10 8.51
CA ALA A 92 -9.97 -14.11 9.57
C ALA A 92 -10.93 -12.98 9.19
N ASP A 93 -11.68 -12.45 10.17
CA ASP A 93 -12.49 -11.24 9.97
C ASP A 93 -11.65 -9.97 10.23
N LEU A 94 -10.71 -10.05 11.17
CA LEU A 94 -9.68 -9.02 11.39
C LEU A 94 -8.35 -9.50 10.80
N LYS A 95 -8.05 -9.01 9.59
CA LYS A 95 -6.89 -9.41 8.80
C LYS A 95 -5.60 -8.73 9.26
N LEU A 96 -4.50 -9.46 9.21
CA LEU A 96 -3.16 -8.92 9.47
C LEU A 96 -2.72 -7.95 8.35
N ALA A 97 -2.97 -8.30 7.09
CA ALA A 97 -2.59 -7.54 5.91
C ALA A 97 -3.82 -7.30 4.99
N PRO A 98 -4.78 -6.43 5.39
CA PRO A 98 -6.05 -6.25 4.67
C PRO A 98 -5.90 -5.70 3.23
N HIS A 99 -4.75 -5.12 2.89
CA HIS A 99 -4.41 -4.65 1.54
C HIS A 99 -3.94 -5.77 0.61
N LEU A 100 -3.56 -6.93 1.15
CA LEU A 100 -3.06 -8.08 0.41
C LEU A 100 -4.24 -8.92 -0.07
N LYS A 101 -4.50 -8.89 -1.39
CA LYS A 101 -5.58 -9.66 -2.03
C LYS A 101 -5.01 -10.90 -2.72
N PRO A 102 -5.83 -11.96 -2.93
CA PRO A 102 -5.40 -13.14 -3.70
C PRO A 102 -4.80 -12.80 -5.08
N SER A 103 -5.38 -11.82 -5.78
CA SER A 103 -4.88 -11.34 -7.08
C SER A 103 -3.50 -10.67 -7.04
N CYS A 104 -2.95 -10.39 -5.86
CA CYS A 104 -1.59 -9.86 -5.72
C CYS A 104 -0.54 -10.96 -5.88
N VAL A 105 -0.86 -12.17 -5.41
CA VAL A 105 0.04 -13.33 -5.37
C VAL A 105 -0.11 -14.19 -6.62
N ASP A 106 -1.35 -14.35 -7.13
CA ASP A 106 -1.62 -14.95 -8.43
C ASP A 106 -2.21 -13.91 -9.41
N PRO A 107 -1.37 -13.07 -10.02
CA PRO A 107 -1.84 -12.04 -10.93
C PRO A 107 -2.18 -12.61 -12.31
N ASN A 108 -3.38 -12.31 -12.80
CA ASN A 108 -3.73 -12.49 -14.20
C ASN A 108 -2.90 -11.57 -15.13
N HIS A 109 -3.02 -11.76 -16.44
CA HIS A 109 -2.25 -10.98 -17.43
C HIS A 109 -2.38 -9.46 -17.24
N TYR A 110 -3.57 -8.95 -16.91
CA TYR A 110 -3.80 -7.52 -16.70
C TYR A 110 -3.27 -7.03 -15.35
N ASP A 111 -3.36 -7.85 -14.31
CA ASP A 111 -2.86 -7.53 -12.96
C ASP A 111 -1.34 -7.53 -12.89
N LYS A 112 -0.67 -8.24 -13.82
CA LYS A 112 0.79 -8.14 -14.02
C LYS A 112 1.23 -6.75 -14.45
N MET A 113 0.36 -5.95 -15.08
CA MET A 113 0.67 -4.59 -15.53
C MET A 113 0.44 -3.52 -14.46
N LYS A 114 -0.38 -3.81 -13.43
CA LYS A 114 -0.73 -2.85 -12.38
C LYS A 114 0.36 -2.76 -11.31
N VAL A 115 0.69 -1.54 -10.91
CA VAL A 115 1.64 -1.27 -9.81
C VAL A 115 1.01 -1.51 -8.44
N GLY A 116 -0.31 -1.27 -8.30
CA GLY A 116 -1.05 -1.44 -7.04
C GLY A 116 -0.86 -2.83 -6.39
N PRO A 117 -1.06 -3.95 -7.11
CA PRO A 117 -0.80 -5.28 -6.58
C PRO A 117 0.65 -5.51 -6.12
N ALA A 118 1.63 -4.94 -6.82
CA ALA A 118 3.03 -5.01 -6.39
C ALA A 118 3.28 -4.23 -5.10
N PHE A 119 2.66 -3.05 -4.96
CA PHE A 119 2.67 -2.26 -3.73
C PHE A 119 2.05 -3.00 -2.55
N SER A 120 0.95 -3.73 -2.78
CA SER A 120 0.31 -4.54 -1.74
C SER A 120 1.16 -5.73 -1.31
N LEU A 121 1.76 -6.44 -2.26
CA LEU A 121 2.56 -7.63 -1.99
C LEU A 121 3.86 -7.28 -1.26
N LEU A 122 4.60 -6.30 -1.78
CA LEU A 122 5.88 -5.87 -1.24
C LEU A 122 5.71 -4.73 -0.22
N ASN A 123 4.68 -4.78 0.62
CA ASN A 123 4.40 -3.76 1.63
C ASN A 123 5.11 -4.06 2.96
N SER A 124 5.48 -3.04 3.75
CA SER A 124 6.00 -3.26 5.11
C SER A 124 5.04 -4.05 5.99
N ASP A 125 3.74 -3.80 5.86
CA ASP A 125 2.72 -4.47 6.67
C ASP A 125 2.65 -5.97 6.35
N THR A 126 2.95 -6.37 5.11
CA THR A 126 3.09 -7.77 4.72
C THR A 126 4.29 -8.40 5.40
N GLY A 127 5.44 -7.71 5.47
CA GLY A 127 6.62 -8.17 6.21
C GLY A 127 6.37 -8.29 7.71
N ALA A 128 5.68 -7.31 8.31
CA ALA A 128 5.28 -7.32 9.71
C ALA A 128 4.37 -8.52 10.04
N ALA A 129 3.37 -8.79 9.19
CA ALA A 129 2.47 -9.93 9.34
C ALA A 129 3.23 -11.26 9.25
N LEU A 130 4.18 -11.41 8.32
CA LEU A 130 5.00 -12.61 8.22
C LEU A 130 5.83 -12.85 9.49
N ARG A 131 6.43 -11.80 10.08
CA ARG A 131 7.18 -11.95 11.33
C ARG A 131 6.30 -12.36 12.50
N LEU A 132 5.10 -11.79 12.61
CA LEU A 132 4.15 -12.17 13.63
C LEU A 132 3.82 -13.67 13.54
N LEU A 133 3.50 -14.15 12.34
CA LEU A 133 3.16 -15.56 12.11
C LEU A 133 4.33 -16.53 12.31
N VAL A 134 5.58 -16.08 12.10
CA VAL A 134 6.76 -16.89 12.46
C VAL A 134 6.87 -17.02 13.96
N ASP A 135 6.67 -15.91 14.67
CA ASP A 135 6.82 -15.89 16.12
C ASP A 135 5.67 -16.61 16.84
N ASP A 136 4.47 -16.63 16.25
CA ASP A 136 3.33 -17.45 16.68
C ASP A 136 3.54 -18.95 16.38
N GLY A 137 4.55 -19.31 15.59
CA GLY A 137 4.83 -20.68 15.19
C GLY A 137 3.98 -21.19 14.02
N THR A 138 3.11 -20.36 13.44
CA THR A 138 2.32 -20.69 12.24
C THR A 138 3.19 -20.85 11.00
N LEU A 139 4.25 -20.04 10.87
CA LEU A 139 5.20 -20.07 9.76
C LEU A 139 6.60 -20.50 10.20
N GLU A 140 7.30 -21.15 9.28
CA GLU A 140 8.71 -21.51 9.48
C GLU A 140 9.60 -20.28 9.61
N LYS A 141 10.68 -20.40 10.39
CA LYS A 141 11.69 -19.33 10.55
C LYS A 141 12.26 -18.85 9.20
N SER A 142 12.30 -19.70 8.18
CA SER A 142 12.71 -19.33 6.81
C SER A 142 11.95 -18.12 6.24
N ALA A 143 10.70 -17.89 6.67
CA ALA A 143 9.88 -16.75 6.24
C ALA A 143 10.42 -15.38 6.71
N VAL A 144 11.28 -15.33 7.74
CA VAL A 144 11.91 -14.09 8.21
C VAL A 144 12.78 -13.45 7.12
N THR A 145 13.45 -14.26 6.29
CA THR A 145 14.24 -13.77 5.15
C THR A 145 13.33 -13.09 4.13
N THR A 146 12.18 -13.68 3.80
CA THR A 146 11.18 -13.06 2.93
C THR A 146 10.63 -11.76 3.54
N ALA A 147 10.31 -11.75 4.83
CA ALA A 147 9.81 -10.56 5.53
C ALA A 147 10.81 -9.40 5.48
N TRP A 148 12.09 -9.67 5.77
CA TRP A 148 13.16 -8.67 5.65
C TRP A 148 13.31 -8.15 4.22
N PHE A 149 13.29 -9.04 3.22
CA PHE A 149 13.42 -8.63 1.83
C PHE A 149 12.26 -7.73 1.39
N VAL A 150 11.02 -8.11 1.71
CA VAL A 150 9.81 -7.34 1.42
C VAL A 150 9.90 -5.92 1.99
N GLU A 151 10.27 -5.78 3.26
CA GLU A 151 10.40 -4.49 3.93
C GLU A 151 11.53 -3.63 3.36
N THR A 152 12.66 -4.26 3.04
CA THR A 152 13.80 -3.60 2.41
C THR A 152 13.39 -3.01 1.07
N MET A 153 12.70 -3.79 0.24
CA MET A 153 12.21 -3.32 -1.06
C MET A 153 11.14 -2.25 -0.92
N PHE A 154 10.25 -2.37 0.07
CA PHE A 154 9.26 -1.34 0.36
C PHE A 154 9.90 0.00 0.74
N ARG A 155 10.92 -0.03 1.62
CA ARG A 155 11.67 1.15 2.03
C ARG A 155 12.34 1.82 0.84
N TRP A 156 12.99 1.03 -0.02
CA TRP A 156 13.57 1.54 -1.27
C TRP A 156 12.51 2.19 -2.16
N PHE A 157 11.38 1.52 -2.39
CA PHE A 157 10.31 2.06 -3.23
C PHE A 157 9.76 3.38 -2.70
N ARG A 158 9.51 3.49 -1.38
CA ARG A 158 9.03 4.74 -0.76
C ARG A 158 10.01 5.89 -0.89
N LEU A 159 11.30 5.63 -0.76
CA LEU A 159 12.33 6.66 -0.92
C LEU A 159 12.39 7.13 -2.37
N MET A 160 12.49 6.18 -3.31
CA MET A 160 12.57 6.43 -4.75
C MET A 160 11.29 7.04 -5.36
N THR A 161 10.16 6.96 -4.66
CA THR A 161 8.88 7.58 -5.05
C THR A 161 8.44 8.70 -4.11
N SER A 162 9.37 9.30 -3.37
CA SER A 162 9.10 10.38 -2.42
C SER A 162 8.47 11.62 -3.09
N ARG A 163 7.34 12.07 -2.52
CA ARG A 163 6.54 13.23 -2.96
C ARG A 163 6.34 14.28 -1.86
N THR A 164 6.80 13.99 -0.65
CA THR A 164 6.60 14.84 0.52
C THR A 164 7.96 15.22 1.11
N THR A 165 8.04 16.41 1.69
CA THR A 165 9.29 16.94 2.28
C THR A 165 9.84 16.04 3.39
N LYS A 166 8.96 15.32 4.10
CA LYS A 166 9.36 14.36 5.16
C LYS A 166 10.13 13.14 4.65
N LEU A 167 10.01 12.80 3.38
CA LEU A 167 10.67 11.62 2.76
C LEU A 167 11.63 12.01 1.63
N ALA A 168 11.69 13.30 1.30
CA ALA A 168 12.59 13.81 0.29
C ALA A 168 14.03 13.72 0.80
N LEU A 169 14.99 13.59 -0.12
CA LEU A 169 16.39 13.77 0.23
C LEU A 169 16.64 15.27 0.46
N SER A 170 17.18 15.63 1.61
CA SER A 170 17.40 17.02 2.02
C SER A 170 18.45 17.10 3.13
N HIS A 171 19.16 18.21 3.21
CA HIS A 171 20.07 18.54 4.32
C HIS A 171 19.36 19.18 5.52
N PHE A 172 18.03 19.04 5.64
CA PHE A 172 17.32 19.49 6.84
C PHE A 172 17.66 18.65 8.07
N ASP A 173 18.01 17.39 7.85
CA ASP A 173 18.48 16.45 8.86
C ASP A 173 19.58 15.59 8.22
N ASP A 174 20.84 15.98 8.44
CA ASP A 174 22.00 15.31 7.85
C ASP A 174 22.16 13.86 8.33
N VAL A 175 21.65 13.52 9.51
CA VAL A 175 21.68 12.14 10.02
C VAL A 175 20.70 11.28 9.23
N GLN A 176 19.48 11.77 9.00
CA GLN A 176 18.52 11.06 8.15
C GLN A 176 18.96 10.99 6.70
N TYR A 177 19.56 12.06 6.17
CA TYR A 177 20.16 12.08 4.84
C TYR A 177 21.24 11.01 4.69
N GLY A 178 22.22 10.95 5.61
CA GLY A 178 23.28 9.94 5.60
C GLY A 178 22.72 8.51 5.71
N LYS A 179 21.72 8.29 6.57
CA LYS A 179 21.02 6.99 6.67
C LYS A 179 20.27 6.61 5.38
N ALA A 180 19.72 7.58 4.65
CA ALA A 180 19.02 7.35 3.40
C ALA A 180 19.99 7.05 2.25
N VAL A 181 21.07 7.83 2.12
CA VAL A 181 22.14 7.62 1.13
C VAL A 181 22.82 6.27 1.35
N GLY A 182 23.27 5.98 2.58
CA GLY A 182 23.90 4.69 2.89
C GLY A 182 22.96 3.50 2.63
N PHE A 183 21.66 3.65 2.88
CA PHE A 183 20.67 2.63 2.52
C PHE A 183 20.55 2.42 1.00
N LEU A 184 20.58 3.49 0.19
CA LEU A 184 20.57 3.37 -1.27
C LEU A 184 21.85 2.69 -1.79
N GLU A 185 23.00 2.97 -1.18
CA GLU A 185 24.26 2.27 -1.49
C GLU A 185 24.20 0.78 -1.12
N GLU A 186 23.61 0.43 0.03
CA GLU A 186 23.37 -0.97 0.40
C GLU A 186 22.45 -1.69 -0.61
N ILE A 187 21.46 -1.00 -1.18
CA ILE A 187 20.60 -1.57 -2.24
C ILE A 187 21.40 -1.87 -3.51
N ILE A 188 22.32 -0.99 -3.90
CA ILE A 188 23.21 -1.24 -5.04
C ILE A 188 24.01 -2.53 -4.79
N GLN A 189 24.69 -2.61 -3.64
CA GLN A 189 25.48 -3.79 -3.26
C GLN A 189 24.63 -5.06 -3.21
N LEU A 190 23.41 -4.97 -2.67
CA LEU A 190 22.48 -6.10 -2.62
C LEU A 190 22.16 -6.61 -4.03
N PHE A 191 21.81 -5.75 -4.98
CA PHE A 191 21.43 -6.17 -6.33
C PHE A 191 22.61 -6.58 -7.22
N GLU A 192 23.83 -6.13 -6.91
CA GLU A 192 25.06 -6.59 -7.55
C GLU A 192 25.37 -8.06 -7.21
N GLN A 193 25.09 -8.46 -5.97
CA GLN A 193 25.46 -9.79 -5.45
C GLN A 193 24.28 -10.77 -5.39
N LEU A 194 23.05 -10.28 -5.32
CA LEU A 194 21.84 -11.09 -5.33
C LEU A 194 21.78 -11.94 -6.60
N SER A 195 21.34 -13.19 -6.45
CA SER A 195 21.17 -14.10 -7.57
C SER A 195 19.70 -14.46 -7.77
N ILE A 196 19.30 -14.53 -9.04
CA ILE A 196 17.97 -14.99 -9.44
C ILE A 196 18.15 -16.28 -10.21
N VAL A 197 17.61 -17.37 -9.69
CA VAL A 197 17.62 -18.68 -10.34
C VAL A 197 16.35 -18.83 -11.17
N ASP A 198 16.54 -19.09 -12.46
CA ASP A 198 15.48 -19.32 -13.44
C ASP A 198 15.80 -20.62 -14.19
N GLY A 199 14.89 -21.60 -14.16
CA GLY A 199 15.11 -22.91 -14.76
C GLY A 199 16.36 -23.65 -14.26
N GLY A 200 16.74 -23.46 -12.99
CA GLY A 200 17.92 -24.07 -12.37
C GLY A 200 19.26 -23.39 -12.67
N LYS A 201 19.28 -22.31 -13.46
CA LYS A 201 20.49 -21.54 -13.76
C LYS A 201 20.44 -20.16 -13.11
N ILE A 202 21.58 -19.73 -12.57
CA ILE A 202 21.75 -18.35 -12.10
C ILE A 202 21.84 -17.45 -13.33
N ALA A 203 20.92 -16.49 -13.44
CA ALA A 203 20.86 -15.57 -14.56
C ALA A 203 20.83 -14.13 -14.08
N TRP A 204 21.65 -13.28 -14.70
CA TRP A 204 21.55 -11.83 -14.51
C TRP A 204 20.30 -11.32 -15.23
N LYS A 205 19.35 -10.77 -14.48
CA LYS A 205 18.06 -10.31 -15.04
C LYS A 205 18.05 -8.79 -15.23
N PRO A 206 17.31 -8.26 -16.23
CA PRO A 206 17.18 -6.82 -16.44
C PRO A 206 16.72 -6.03 -15.21
N VAL A 207 15.93 -6.66 -14.32
CA VAL A 207 15.53 -6.03 -13.04
C VAL A 207 16.75 -5.65 -12.20
N GLN A 208 17.81 -6.46 -12.15
CA GLN A 208 19.03 -6.15 -11.39
C GLN A 208 19.76 -4.94 -11.96
N THR A 209 19.98 -4.93 -13.28
CA THR A 209 20.51 -3.77 -14.01
C THR A 209 19.69 -2.52 -13.71
N GLY A 210 18.36 -2.64 -13.71
CA GLY A 210 17.47 -1.51 -13.49
C GLY A 210 17.53 -0.94 -12.08
N PHE A 211 17.56 -1.78 -11.04
CA PHE A 211 17.69 -1.34 -9.65
C PHE A 211 19.01 -0.60 -9.41
N ILE A 212 20.12 -1.15 -9.91
CA ILE A 212 21.45 -0.50 -9.80
C ILE A 212 21.45 0.81 -10.58
N LEU A 213 21.03 0.81 -11.85
CA LEU A 213 20.98 2.01 -12.70
C LEU A 213 20.15 3.13 -12.06
N ALA A 214 18.92 2.83 -11.63
CA ALA A 214 18.03 3.84 -11.05
C ALA A 214 18.59 4.40 -9.74
N THR A 215 19.15 3.54 -8.89
CA THR A 215 19.66 3.94 -7.57
C THR A 215 20.95 4.76 -7.70
N THR A 216 21.88 4.33 -8.55
CA THR A 216 23.12 5.08 -8.81
C THR A 216 22.82 6.44 -9.45
N SER A 217 21.91 6.51 -10.43
CA SER A 217 21.51 7.79 -11.03
C SER A 217 20.90 8.75 -10.01
N VAL A 218 20.08 8.24 -9.09
CA VAL A 218 19.51 9.07 -8.00
C VAL A 218 20.60 9.59 -7.07
N LEU A 219 21.57 8.76 -6.69
CA LEU A 219 22.67 9.18 -5.82
C LEU A 219 23.54 10.27 -6.46
N GLU A 220 23.75 10.22 -7.77
CA GLU A 220 24.45 11.27 -8.51
C GLU A 220 23.60 12.55 -8.62
N LEU A 221 22.33 12.41 -8.98
CA LEU A 221 21.42 13.55 -9.19
C LEU A 221 21.12 14.30 -7.90
N GLN A 222 20.87 13.59 -6.81
CA GLN A 222 20.61 14.21 -5.52
C GLN A 222 21.82 15.05 -5.09
N LYS A 223 23.04 14.54 -5.29
CA LYS A 223 24.28 15.23 -4.96
C LYS A 223 24.42 16.51 -5.79
N LEU A 224 24.17 16.39 -7.10
CA LEU A 224 24.19 17.52 -8.01
C LEU A 224 23.19 18.62 -7.58
N PHE A 225 21.95 18.25 -7.28
CA PHE A 225 20.92 19.24 -6.93
C PHE A 225 21.13 19.85 -5.55
N LEU A 226 21.45 19.05 -4.54
CA LEU A 226 21.65 19.52 -3.18
C LEU A 226 22.96 20.28 -3.01
N GLU A 227 24.08 19.76 -3.53
CA GLU A 227 25.40 20.36 -3.29
C GLU A 227 25.79 21.39 -4.35
N SER A 228 25.50 21.15 -5.64
CA SER A 228 25.96 22.05 -6.72
C SER A 228 24.95 23.14 -7.07
N TYR A 229 23.65 22.86 -6.93
CA TYR A 229 22.58 23.81 -7.24
C TYR A 229 21.86 24.37 -6.00
N ASP A 230 22.28 23.99 -4.79
CA ASP A 230 21.74 24.47 -3.51
C ASP A 230 20.22 24.29 -3.36
N PHE A 231 19.70 23.14 -3.84
CA PHE A 231 18.29 22.81 -3.65
C PHE A 231 18.06 22.41 -2.19
N LYS A 232 16.98 22.90 -1.59
CA LYS A 232 16.62 22.54 -0.21
C LYS A 232 16.28 21.06 -0.03
N PHE A 233 15.65 20.47 -1.05
CA PHE A 233 15.25 19.06 -1.06
C PHE A 233 15.03 18.57 -2.49
N VAL A 234 15.08 17.25 -2.68
CA VAL A 234 14.84 16.59 -3.98
C VAL A 234 13.75 15.53 -3.84
N PHE A 235 12.68 15.69 -4.63
CA PHE A 235 11.63 14.67 -4.76
C PHE A 235 12.00 13.63 -5.81
N LEU A 236 12.32 12.42 -5.35
CA LEU A 236 12.75 11.35 -6.26
C LEU A 236 11.64 10.86 -7.18
N SER A 237 10.37 11.07 -6.79
CA SER A 237 9.22 10.81 -7.66
C SER A 237 9.21 11.61 -8.97
N ARG A 238 9.99 12.69 -9.09
CA ARG A 238 10.11 13.47 -10.33
C ARG A 238 10.95 12.79 -11.40
N PHE A 239 11.67 11.72 -11.06
CA PHE A 239 12.49 10.96 -11.99
C PHE A 239 11.77 9.72 -12.56
N SER A 240 10.47 9.54 -12.29
CA SER A 240 9.65 8.47 -12.89
C SER A 240 8.95 8.93 -14.17
N GLN A 241 8.44 7.95 -14.93
CA GLN A 241 7.63 8.25 -16.13
C GLN A 241 6.12 8.38 -15.83
N ASP A 242 5.72 8.44 -14.55
CA ASP A 242 4.30 8.51 -14.14
C ASP A 242 3.57 9.69 -14.80
N ALA A 243 4.24 10.84 -14.98
CA ALA A 243 3.64 12.01 -15.63
C ALA A 243 3.22 11.70 -17.09
N LEU A 244 4.03 10.91 -17.80
CA LEU A 244 3.73 10.47 -19.16
C LEU A 244 2.59 9.43 -19.17
N GLU A 245 2.58 8.51 -18.22
CA GLU A 245 1.50 7.51 -18.10
C GLU A 245 0.16 8.15 -17.73
N ASN A 246 0.16 9.17 -16.86
CA ASN A 246 -1.02 9.95 -16.52
C ASN A 246 -1.55 10.71 -17.75
N LEU A 247 -0.67 11.27 -18.58
CA LEU A 247 -1.06 11.88 -19.85
C LEU A 247 -1.74 10.84 -20.76
N PHE A 248 -1.15 9.65 -20.92
CA PHE A 248 -1.80 8.59 -21.70
C PHE A 248 -3.16 8.19 -21.14
N SER A 249 -3.33 8.17 -19.81
CA SER A 249 -4.63 7.93 -19.19
C SER A 249 -5.65 8.99 -19.62
N THR A 250 -5.29 10.27 -19.53
CA THR A 250 -6.17 11.39 -19.96
C THR A 250 -6.53 11.28 -21.44
N LEU A 251 -5.57 10.96 -22.31
CA LEU A 251 -5.82 10.83 -23.76
C LEU A 251 -6.72 9.63 -24.08
N ARG A 252 -6.67 8.56 -23.27
CA ARG A 252 -7.46 7.34 -23.44
C ARG A 252 -8.83 7.38 -22.75
N CYS A 253 -9.16 8.46 -22.03
CA CYS A 253 -10.44 8.58 -21.32
C CYS A 253 -11.66 8.44 -22.24
N LYS A 254 -11.61 9.00 -23.45
CA LYS A 254 -12.73 8.93 -24.41
C LYS A 254 -12.71 7.65 -25.25
N ASN A 255 -11.53 7.23 -25.69
CA ASN A 255 -11.33 5.99 -26.43
C ASN A 255 -10.11 5.26 -25.84
N PRO A 256 -10.27 4.07 -25.23
CA PRO A 256 -9.16 3.31 -24.66
C PRO A 256 -8.07 2.93 -25.68
N VAL A 257 -8.44 2.78 -26.96
CA VAL A 257 -7.52 2.40 -28.05
C VAL A 257 -7.70 3.38 -29.22
N PRO A 258 -7.19 4.62 -29.10
CA PRO A 258 -7.37 5.63 -30.12
C PRO A 258 -6.54 5.30 -31.36
N ARG A 259 -7.10 5.54 -32.54
CA ARG A 259 -6.34 5.53 -33.80
C ARG A 259 -5.36 6.70 -33.84
N VAL A 260 -4.35 6.64 -34.70
CA VAL A 260 -3.28 7.67 -34.78
C VAL A 260 -3.84 9.09 -34.91
N MET A 261 -4.86 9.29 -35.76
CA MET A 261 -5.50 10.60 -35.93
C MET A 261 -6.29 11.04 -34.70
N GLU A 262 -7.01 10.11 -34.05
CA GLU A 262 -7.75 10.39 -32.81
C GLU A 262 -6.78 10.76 -31.68
N PHE A 263 -5.66 10.04 -31.56
CA PHE A 263 -4.61 10.33 -30.59
C PHE A 263 -3.99 11.70 -30.84
N LYS A 264 -3.62 12.03 -32.09
CA LYS A 264 -3.05 13.33 -32.47
C LYS A 264 -4.02 14.47 -32.16
N SER A 265 -5.29 14.34 -32.52
CA SER A 265 -6.32 15.35 -32.27
C SER A 265 -6.57 15.53 -30.77
N THR A 266 -6.63 14.44 -30.01
CA THR A 266 -6.82 14.49 -28.55
C THR A 266 -5.60 15.11 -27.85
N LEU A 267 -4.39 14.76 -28.29
CA LEU A 267 -3.16 15.36 -27.77
C LEU A 267 -3.13 16.87 -28.05
N ARG A 268 -3.47 17.29 -29.27
CA ARG A 268 -3.59 18.72 -29.61
C ARG A 268 -4.58 19.43 -28.70
N ALA A 269 -5.77 18.85 -28.51
CA ALA A 269 -6.80 19.42 -27.65
C ALA A 269 -6.34 19.52 -26.18
N ALA A 270 -5.71 18.45 -25.65
CA ALA A 270 -5.17 18.42 -24.30
C ALA A 270 -4.07 19.47 -24.09
N THR A 271 -3.18 19.65 -25.08
CA THR A 271 -2.14 20.69 -25.03
C THR A 271 -2.76 22.09 -25.04
N MET A 272 -3.72 22.36 -25.93
CA MET A 272 -4.40 23.66 -25.96
C MET A 272 -5.13 23.95 -24.65
N ALA A 273 -5.86 22.96 -24.12
CA ALA A 273 -6.60 23.10 -22.86
C ALA A 273 -5.70 23.46 -21.66
N GLN A 274 -4.43 23.06 -21.64
CA GLN A 274 -3.51 23.43 -20.55
C GLN A 274 -3.19 24.93 -20.49
N PHE A 275 -3.27 25.63 -21.63
CA PHE A 275 -3.01 27.07 -21.74
C PHE A 275 -4.29 27.91 -21.73
N LEU A 276 -5.43 27.29 -22.04
CA LEU A 276 -6.74 27.92 -21.97
C LEU A 276 -7.24 27.87 -20.53
N ARG A 277 -7.08 28.97 -19.80
CA ARG A 277 -7.74 29.19 -18.51
C ARG A 277 -8.94 30.11 -18.72
N PRO A 278 -10.06 29.91 -18.02
CA PRO A 278 -11.12 30.92 -17.99
C PRO A 278 -10.52 32.26 -17.51
N SER A 279 -11.03 33.37 -18.05
CA SER A 279 -10.58 34.71 -17.63
C SER A 279 -10.90 34.90 -16.16
N ARG A 280 -9.94 35.41 -15.37
CA ARG A 280 -10.16 35.74 -13.95
C ARG A 280 -11.29 36.75 -13.74
N ASP A 281 -11.57 37.57 -14.74
CA ASP A 281 -12.60 38.62 -14.73
C ASP A 281 -13.91 38.16 -15.40
N GLY A 282 -14.07 36.85 -15.65
CA GLY A 282 -15.29 36.31 -16.25
C GLY A 282 -16.45 36.31 -15.25
N SER A 283 -17.58 36.92 -15.60
CA SER A 283 -18.79 37.01 -14.77
C SER A 283 -19.53 35.68 -14.57
N TYR A 284 -18.94 34.55 -14.97
CA TYR A 284 -19.58 33.23 -14.95
C TYR A 284 -18.98 32.38 -13.81
N ILE A 285 -19.86 31.83 -12.99
CA ILE A 285 -19.53 30.85 -11.95
C ILE A 285 -19.03 29.58 -12.66
N GLU A 286 -17.85 29.06 -12.28
CA GLU A 286 -17.43 27.71 -12.68
C GLU A 286 -18.44 26.71 -12.11
N ASP A 287 -19.33 26.20 -12.97
CA ASP A 287 -20.36 25.24 -12.58
C ASP A 287 -19.73 23.83 -12.51
N ASP A 288 -18.96 23.59 -11.45
CA ASP A 288 -18.41 22.28 -11.06
C ASP A 288 -19.50 21.34 -10.51
N CYS A 289 -20.74 21.46 -10.99
CA CYS A 289 -21.87 20.66 -10.54
C CYS A 289 -21.70 19.22 -11.03
N PHE A 290 -21.09 18.40 -10.17
CA PHE A 290 -21.09 16.95 -10.29
C PHE A 290 -22.56 16.49 -10.20
N LEU A 291 -23.19 16.22 -11.34
CA LEU A 291 -24.53 15.63 -11.40
C LEU A 291 -24.49 14.27 -10.69
N LEU A 292 -24.94 14.23 -9.43
CA LEU A 292 -25.28 13.01 -8.70
C LEU A 292 -26.60 12.45 -9.25
N ALA A 293 -26.60 12.02 -10.50
CA ALA A 293 -27.66 11.18 -11.04
C ALA A 293 -27.54 9.78 -10.42
N GLY A 294 -28.58 9.32 -9.71
CA GLY A 294 -28.68 7.94 -9.23
C GLY A 294 -28.86 7.71 -7.73
N MET A 295 -29.11 8.75 -6.92
CA MET A 295 -29.66 8.53 -5.58
C MET A 295 -31.19 8.48 -5.67
N GLU A 296 -31.72 7.32 -6.07
CA GLU A 296 -33.08 6.96 -5.68
C GLU A 296 -33.12 6.97 -4.15
N GLN A 297 -33.86 7.92 -3.58
CA GLN A 297 -34.19 7.90 -2.17
C GLN A 297 -35.11 6.70 -1.95
N ASN A 298 -34.52 5.53 -1.72
CA ASN A 298 -35.28 4.38 -1.26
C ASN A 298 -36.02 4.78 0.02
N GLU A 299 -37.33 4.64 -0.04
CA GLU A 299 -38.27 4.96 1.02
C GLU A 299 -37.81 4.37 2.35
N LYS A 300 -37.95 5.18 3.41
CA LYS A 300 -37.75 4.73 4.79
C LYS A 300 -38.73 3.62 5.12
N THR A 301 -38.33 2.37 4.89
CA THR A 301 -39.06 1.21 5.40
C THR A 301 -38.78 1.12 6.90
N THR A 302 -39.74 1.58 7.69
CA THR A 302 -39.86 1.30 9.13
C THR A 302 -39.95 -0.21 9.34
N LYS A 303 -38.81 -0.88 9.47
CA LYS A 303 -38.74 -2.29 9.86
C LYS A 303 -38.70 -2.41 11.39
N LYS A 304 -39.48 -3.36 11.92
CA LYS A 304 -39.56 -3.73 13.34
C LYS A 304 -38.15 -3.93 13.91
N LYS A 305 -37.89 -3.35 15.10
CA LYS A 305 -36.68 -3.58 15.89
C LYS A 305 -36.51 -5.08 16.14
N SER A 306 -35.51 -5.73 15.53
CA SER A 306 -35.06 -7.02 16.02
C SER A 306 -34.20 -6.82 17.27
N SER A 307 -34.29 -7.75 18.22
CA SER A 307 -33.44 -7.77 19.42
C SER A 307 -31.97 -7.94 19.02
N VAL A 308 -31.07 -7.25 19.72
CA VAL A 308 -29.62 -7.43 19.60
C VAL A 308 -29.27 -8.77 20.26
N ALA A 309 -28.56 -9.64 19.54
CA ALA A 309 -28.07 -10.89 20.11
C ALA A 309 -26.91 -10.62 21.06
N SER A 310 -26.95 -11.18 22.27
CA SER A 310 -25.84 -11.10 23.21
C SER A 310 -24.66 -11.96 22.74
N PRO A 311 -23.41 -11.51 22.92
CA PRO A 311 -22.23 -12.32 22.66
C PRO A 311 -22.06 -13.41 23.72
N PRO A 312 -21.26 -14.44 23.44
CA PRO A 312 -20.75 -15.35 24.47
C PRO A 312 -19.93 -14.56 25.52
N ASP A 313 -19.87 -15.09 26.75
CA ASP A 313 -19.21 -14.45 27.90
C ASP A 313 -17.70 -14.22 27.67
N PHE A 314 -17.08 -15.01 26.79
CA PHE A 314 -15.69 -14.84 26.39
C PHE A 314 -15.56 -14.84 24.86
N LEU A 315 -14.83 -13.86 24.34
CA LEU A 315 -14.49 -13.81 22.92
C LEU A 315 -13.17 -14.55 22.70
N ASP A 316 -13.26 -15.79 22.23
CA ASP A 316 -12.08 -16.59 21.89
C ASP A 316 -11.60 -16.24 20.48
N LEU A 317 -10.55 -15.42 20.39
CA LEU A 317 -9.89 -15.07 19.12
C LEU A 317 -8.54 -15.81 19.03
N GLU A 318 -8.22 -16.31 17.84
CA GLU A 318 -6.86 -16.76 17.56
C GLU A 318 -5.87 -15.60 17.79
N ASN A 319 -4.67 -15.91 18.30
CA ASN A 319 -3.65 -14.92 18.65
C ASN A 319 -3.38 -13.87 17.53
N PRO A 320 -3.25 -14.24 16.24
CA PRO A 320 -3.07 -13.25 15.17
C PRO A 320 -4.26 -12.30 14.98
N GLU A 321 -5.48 -12.78 15.26
CA GLU A 321 -6.70 -11.98 15.16
C GLU A 321 -6.85 -11.03 16.36
N GLN A 322 -6.46 -11.48 17.57
CA GLN A 322 -6.36 -10.65 18.76
C GLN A 322 -5.35 -9.49 18.56
N GLU A 323 -4.17 -9.79 18.04
CA GLU A 323 -3.15 -8.78 17.69
C GLU A 323 -3.67 -7.75 16.67
N SER A 324 -4.55 -8.17 15.75
CA SER A 324 -5.22 -7.29 14.79
C SER A 324 -6.28 -6.41 15.44
N LEU A 325 -7.02 -6.92 16.43
CA LEU A 325 -8.01 -6.17 17.21
C LEU A 325 -7.34 -5.07 18.04
N GLU A 326 -6.23 -5.37 18.70
CA GLU A 326 -5.47 -4.40 19.49
C GLU A 326 -4.86 -3.31 18.60
N TYR A 327 -4.34 -3.68 17.42
CA TYR A 327 -3.88 -2.71 16.42
C TYR A 327 -5.01 -1.80 15.94
N LEU A 328 -6.22 -2.35 15.74
CA LEU A 328 -7.41 -1.58 15.37
C LEU A 328 -7.84 -0.64 16.49
N ALA A 329 -7.76 -1.05 17.76
CA ALA A 329 -8.02 -0.19 18.91
C ALA A 329 -7.05 1.01 18.93
N GLY A 330 -5.76 0.78 18.69
CA GLY A 330 -4.77 1.84 18.53
C GLY A 330 -5.10 2.82 17.40
N TYR A 331 -5.58 2.32 16.26
CA TYR A 331 -6.05 3.15 15.15
C TYR A 331 -7.26 4.03 15.54
N VAL A 332 -8.24 3.48 16.26
CA VAL A 332 -9.41 4.22 16.76
C VAL A 332 -8.96 5.34 17.72
N VAL A 333 -8.05 5.04 18.65
CA VAL A 333 -7.46 6.03 19.56
C VAL A 333 -6.77 7.15 18.77
N ALA A 334 -5.98 6.81 17.75
CA ALA A 334 -5.29 7.79 16.91
C ALA A 334 -6.27 8.71 16.16
N GLN A 335 -7.43 8.20 15.70
CA GLN A 335 -8.46 9.03 15.07
C GLN A 335 -9.08 10.02 16.06
N ILE A 336 -9.32 9.59 17.30
CA ILE A 336 -9.93 10.42 18.34
C ILE A 336 -8.94 11.50 18.79
N LYS A 337 -7.66 11.17 18.98
CA LYS A 337 -6.61 12.14 19.36
C LYS A 337 -6.49 13.30 18.36
N LYS A 338 -6.72 13.05 17.07
CA LYS A 338 -6.70 14.10 16.03
C LYS A 338 -7.85 15.10 16.17
N LYS A 339 -8.98 14.69 16.74
CA LYS A 339 -10.22 15.49 16.84
C LYS A 339 -10.44 16.09 18.23
N ASN A 340 -10.01 15.39 19.27
CA ASN A 340 -10.18 15.81 20.65
C ASN A 340 -8.94 16.56 21.14
N SER A 341 -9.12 17.76 21.68
CA SER A 341 -8.05 18.60 22.27
C SER A 341 -7.85 18.36 23.78
N CYS A 342 -8.77 17.66 24.46
CA CYS A 342 -8.73 17.46 25.91
C CYS A 342 -7.62 16.49 26.33
N GLU A 343 -6.70 16.96 27.18
CA GLU A 343 -5.51 16.23 27.59
C GLU A 343 -5.80 15.05 28.52
N SER A 344 -6.73 15.21 29.48
CA SER A 344 -7.16 14.12 30.37
C SER A 344 -7.84 12.98 29.62
N CYS A 345 -8.74 13.31 28.70
CA CYS A 345 -9.38 12.35 27.80
C CYS A 345 -8.33 11.65 26.89
N ARG A 346 -7.28 12.35 26.41
CA ARG A 346 -6.18 11.76 25.62
C ARG A 346 -5.31 10.81 26.45
N ALA A 347 -5.00 11.18 27.69
CA ALA A 347 -4.22 10.35 28.61
C ALA A 347 -4.98 9.06 28.96
N ALA A 348 -6.29 9.15 29.22
CA ALA A 348 -7.10 7.99 29.59
C ALA A 348 -7.25 6.93 28.47
N ILE A 349 -7.29 7.36 27.20
CA ILE A 349 -7.42 6.43 26.06
C ILE A 349 -6.07 5.91 25.54
N THR A 350 -4.95 6.54 25.90
CA THR A 350 -3.61 6.17 25.42
C THR A 350 -2.93 5.28 26.47
N GLY A 351 -2.48 4.10 26.08
CA GLY A 351 -1.61 3.25 26.92
C GLY A 351 -0.19 3.81 26.99
N THR A 352 0.42 3.83 28.18
CA THR A 352 1.80 4.30 28.41
C THR A 352 2.85 3.20 28.26
N THR A 353 2.46 1.92 28.38
CA THR A 353 3.33 0.75 28.26
C THR A 353 2.59 -0.40 27.57
N GLY A 354 3.30 -1.26 26.81
CA GLY A 354 2.74 -2.52 26.30
C GLY A 354 2.08 -2.43 24.91
N ALA A 355 2.74 -1.82 23.92
CA ALA A 355 2.30 -1.98 22.53
C ALA A 355 2.34 -3.47 22.15
N ASN A 356 1.26 -3.97 21.57
CA ASN A 356 1.19 -5.33 21.08
C ASN A 356 2.18 -5.57 19.93
N LYS A 357 2.47 -6.85 19.69
CA LYS A 357 3.57 -7.24 18.82
C LYS A 357 3.36 -6.77 17.39
N LEU A 358 2.13 -6.86 16.88
CA LEU A 358 1.79 -6.37 15.56
C LEU A 358 1.97 -4.85 15.44
N THR A 359 1.62 -4.08 16.47
CA THR A 359 1.84 -2.62 16.49
C THR A 359 3.32 -2.28 16.46
N LEU A 360 4.15 -3.00 17.22
CA LEU A 360 5.60 -2.83 17.21
C LEU A 360 6.20 -3.16 15.84
N LEU A 361 5.77 -4.26 15.22
CA LEU A 361 6.25 -4.69 13.91
C LEU A 361 5.82 -3.75 12.78
N LYS A 362 4.63 -3.14 12.87
CA LYS A 362 4.12 -2.16 11.90
C LYS A 362 4.64 -0.73 12.12
N SER A 363 5.26 -0.44 13.26
CA SER A 363 5.81 0.89 13.53
C SER A 363 7.00 1.17 12.60
N TYR A 364 6.91 2.29 11.87
CA TYR A 364 7.97 2.69 10.94
C TYR A 364 9.28 3.04 11.66
N ASN A 365 9.19 3.68 12.82
CA ASN A 365 10.32 3.88 13.71
C ASN A 365 10.22 2.89 14.88
N LYS A 366 11.22 2.03 15.03
CA LYS A 366 11.30 1.06 16.13
C LYS A 366 11.74 1.71 17.45
N GLU A 367 12.42 2.85 17.39
CA GLU A 367 12.93 3.59 18.55
C GLU A 367 11.90 4.59 19.09
N SER A 368 11.02 5.12 18.22
CA SER A 368 9.90 5.98 18.63
C SER A 368 8.57 5.40 18.15
N LEU A 369 7.77 4.86 19.08
CA LEU A 369 6.41 4.38 18.81
C LEU A 369 5.51 5.54 18.34
N THR A 370 5.44 5.74 17.02
CA THR A 370 4.56 6.76 16.41
C THR A 370 3.09 6.33 16.36
N LEU A 371 2.83 5.03 16.43
CA LEU A 371 1.48 4.47 16.46
C LEU A 371 0.89 4.62 17.86
N ALA A 372 -0.40 4.94 17.93
CA ALA A 372 -1.08 5.07 19.22
C ALA A 372 -1.34 3.69 19.82
N VAL A 373 -1.02 3.54 21.10
CA VAL A 373 -1.33 2.36 21.90
C VAL A 373 -2.61 2.62 22.67
N ALA A 374 -3.53 1.66 22.66
CA ALA A 374 -4.77 1.75 23.44
C ALA A 374 -4.51 1.47 24.92
N SER A 375 -5.26 2.11 25.81
CA SER A 375 -5.23 1.77 27.24
C SER A 375 -5.95 0.43 27.50
N PRO A 376 -5.66 -0.28 28.61
CA PRO A 376 -6.36 -1.52 28.95
C PRO A 376 -7.89 -1.35 29.01
N ALA A 377 -8.36 -0.20 29.50
CA ALA A 377 -9.79 0.15 29.51
C ALA A 377 -10.39 0.22 28.09
N VAL A 378 -9.65 0.78 27.14
CA VAL A 378 -10.07 0.83 25.73
C VAL A 378 -10.10 -0.57 25.13
N LEU A 379 -9.13 -1.43 25.44
CA LEU A 379 -9.08 -2.81 24.93
C LEU A 379 -10.30 -3.60 25.40
N GLN A 380 -10.64 -3.54 26.69
CA GLN A 380 -11.82 -4.21 27.23
C GLN A 380 -13.13 -3.76 26.54
N ILE A 381 -13.26 -2.45 26.29
CA ILE A 381 -14.42 -1.90 25.57
C ILE A 381 -14.47 -2.42 24.14
N VAL A 382 -13.32 -2.47 23.46
CA VAL A 382 -13.21 -2.92 22.07
C VAL A 382 -13.47 -4.42 21.95
N GLU A 383 -12.97 -5.25 22.86
CA GLU A 383 -13.23 -6.70 22.92
C GLU A 383 -14.71 -6.99 23.13
N THR A 384 -15.33 -6.32 24.10
CA THR A 384 -16.78 -6.41 24.34
C THR A 384 -17.55 -6.03 23.07
N ALA A 385 -17.22 -4.87 22.49
CA ALA A 385 -17.90 -4.39 21.29
C ALA A 385 -17.71 -5.33 20.08
N GLU A 386 -16.52 -5.93 19.92
CA GLU A 386 -16.24 -6.88 18.85
C GLU A 386 -17.09 -8.15 18.99
N GLY A 387 -17.26 -8.68 20.22
CA GLY A 387 -18.17 -9.79 20.48
C GLY A 387 -19.59 -9.50 20.01
N TYR A 388 -20.13 -8.34 20.40
CA TYR A 388 -21.46 -7.90 19.95
C TYR A 388 -21.56 -7.76 18.42
N VAL A 389 -20.52 -7.22 17.76
CA VAL A 389 -20.51 -7.11 16.30
C VAL A 389 -20.55 -8.49 15.63
N ARG A 390 -19.73 -9.44 16.10
CA ARG A 390 -19.67 -10.79 15.51
C ARG A 390 -21.00 -11.53 15.65
N SER A 391 -21.63 -11.48 16.82
CA SER A 391 -22.94 -12.10 17.05
C SER A 391 -24.07 -11.50 16.21
N ASN A 392 -23.90 -10.27 15.70
CA ASN A 392 -24.93 -9.55 14.95
C ASN A 392 -24.54 -9.25 13.49
N GLN A 393 -23.47 -9.85 12.96
CA GLN A 393 -22.89 -9.48 11.66
C GLN A 393 -23.89 -9.54 10.50
N GLU A 394 -24.63 -10.65 10.34
CA GLU A 394 -25.62 -10.80 9.28
C GLU A 394 -26.79 -9.83 9.46
N ALA A 395 -27.23 -9.63 10.71
CA ALA A 395 -28.31 -8.71 11.04
C ALA A 395 -27.94 -7.24 10.79
N LEU A 396 -26.67 -6.87 10.99
CA LEU A 396 -26.13 -5.54 10.68
C LEU A 396 -26.06 -5.30 9.17
N ILE A 397 -25.60 -6.29 8.38
CA ILE A 397 -25.51 -6.17 6.91
C ILE A 397 -26.90 -6.09 6.27
N THR A 398 -27.86 -6.87 6.79
CA THR A 398 -29.24 -6.89 6.29
C THR A 398 -30.12 -5.76 6.83
N ASN A 399 -29.54 -4.81 7.59
CA ASN A 399 -30.25 -3.73 8.28
C ASN A 399 -31.41 -4.21 9.18
N LYS A 400 -31.33 -5.43 9.72
CA LYS A 400 -32.27 -5.93 10.75
C LYS A 400 -31.96 -5.28 12.10
N VAL A 401 -30.68 -5.17 12.45
CA VAL A 401 -30.19 -4.46 13.64
C VAL A 401 -29.56 -3.12 13.22
N LEU A 402 -29.99 -2.03 13.85
CA LEU A 402 -29.37 -0.72 13.66
C LEU A 402 -28.12 -0.59 14.53
N VAL A 403 -27.09 0.07 14.00
CA VAL A 403 -25.84 0.37 14.73
C VAL A 403 -26.12 1.16 16.02
N SER A 404 -27.14 2.02 16.01
CA SER A 404 -27.58 2.76 17.20
C SER A 404 -28.09 1.85 18.31
N ASN A 405 -28.85 0.79 17.95
CA ASN A 405 -29.36 -0.17 18.93
C ASN A 405 -28.21 -0.97 19.53
N LEU A 406 -27.27 -1.42 18.68
CA LEU A 406 -26.07 -2.13 19.11
C LEU A 406 -25.24 -1.27 20.07
N GLN A 407 -25.04 0.01 19.73
CA GLN A 407 -24.32 0.96 20.57
C GLN A 407 -24.97 1.12 21.96
N SER A 408 -26.29 1.29 22.03
CA SER A 408 -27.00 1.42 23.30
C SER A 408 -26.90 0.16 24.16
N THR A 409 -27.06 -1.03 23.57
CA THR A 409 -26.90 -2.30 24.30
C THR A 409 -25.48 -2.49 24.83
N ILE A 410 -24.45 -2.15 24.04
CA ILE A 410 -23.06 -2.22 24.49
C ILE A 410 -22.81 -1.19 25.62
N GLN A 411 -23.38 0.01 25.53
CA GLN A 411 -23.27 1.01 26.60
C GLN A 411 -23.88 0.53 27.91
N GLU A 412 -25.05 -0.12 27.86
CA GLU A 412 -25.70 -0.74 29.01
C GLU A 412 -24.83 -1.85 29.63
N ALA A 413 -24.21 -2.70 28.80
CA ALA A 413 -23.30 -3.74 29.27
C ALA A 413 -22.02 -3.19 29.92
N LEU A 414 -21.48 -2.09 29.39
CA LEU A 414 -20.24 -1.45 29.88
C LEU A 414 -20.43 -0.54 31.10
N LEU A 415 -21.66 -0.13 31.41
CA LEU A 415 -21.99 0.73 32.55
C LEU A 415 -21.61 0.10 33.91
N LEU A 416 -21.33 -1.20 33.96
CA LEU A 416 -20.84 -1.91 35.15
C LEU A 416 -19.32 -1.82 35.37
N GLY A 417 -18.52 -1.25 34.46
CA GLY A 417 -17.05 -1.29 34.55
C GLY A 417 -16.24 -0.14 33.91
N ASN A 418 -16.87 0.91 33.39
CA ASN A 418 -16.14 1.96 32.66
C ASN A 418 -15.26 2.84 33.57
N CYS A 419 -13.94 2.69 33.46
CA CYS A 419 -12.91 3.52 34.11
C CYS A 419 -12.46 4.73 33.27
N LEU A 420 -13.15 5.03 32.16
CA LEU A 420 -12.85 6.18 31.32
C LEU A 420 -13.49 7.48 31.87
N PRO A 421 -12.84 8.65 31.71
CA PRO A 421 -13.41 9.92 32.10
C PRO A 421 -14.77 10.19 31.45
N THR A 422 -15.69 10.77 32.22
CA THR A 422 -16.97 11.28 31.68
C THR A 422 -16.77 12.55 30.82
N CYS A 423 -15.56 13.14 30.83
CA CYS A 423 -15.20 14.27 29.97
C CYS A 423 -15.53 13.96 28.51
N HIS A 424 -16.24 14.88 27.85
CA HIS A 424 -16.54 14.81 26.41
C HIS A 424 -17.19 13.50 25.93
N ARG A 425 -17.79 12.70 26.84
CA ARG A 425 -18.38 11.39 26.56
C ARG A 425 -17.42 10.48 25.78
N ILE A 426 -16.15 10.45 26.20
CA ILE A 426 -15.08 9.80 25.45
C ILE A 426 -15.34 8.32 25.17
N GLY A 427 -15.98 7.60 26.11
CA GLY A 427 -16.39 6.19 25.92
C GLY A 427 -17.42 6.02 24.80
N GLU A 428 -18.40 6.92 24.69
CA GLU A 428 -19.39 6.89 23.60
C GLU A 428 -18.74 7.20 22.26
N VAL A 429 -17.85 8.21 22.22
CA VAL A 429 -17.11 8.59 21.01
C VAL A 429 -16.20 7.45 20.55
N LEU A 430 -15.53 6.77 21.49
CA LEU A 430 -14.70 5.59 21.26
C LEU A 430 -15.52 4.48 20.61
N LEU A 431 -16.61 4.08 21.27
CA LEU A 431 -17.49 3.01 20.80
C LEU A 431 -18.08 3.33 19.41
N ALA A 432 -18.61 4.53 19.21
CA ALA A 432 -19.17 4.95 17.92
C ALA A 432 -18.11 4.95 16.81
N THR A 433 -16.87 5.35 17.12
CA THR A 433 -15.77 5.36 16.15
C THR A 433 -15.33 3.93 15.80
N PHE A 434 -15.26 3.05 16.80
CA PHE A 434 -14.98 1.62 16.60
C PHE A 434 -16.06 0.96 15.75
N LEU A 435 -17.34 1.04 16.15
CA LEU A 435 -18.47 0.45 15.41
C LEU A 435 -18.53 0.95 13.97
N ARG A 436 -18.33 2.24 13.73
CA ARG A 436 -18.28 2.80 12.36
C ARG A 436 -17.14 2.22 11.54
N THR A 437 -15.95 2.08 12.13
CA THR A 437 -14.79 1.50 11.46
C THR A 437 -15.04 0.03 11.14
N ARG A 438 -15.61 -0.71 12.08
CA ARG A 438 -15.95 -2.12 11.93
C ARG A 438 -17.04 -2.37 10.89
N MET A 439 -18.08 -1.54 10.85
CA MET A 439 -19.10 -1.58 9.79
C MET A 439 -18.49 -1.38 8.40
N ARG A 440 -17.51 -0.48 8.25
CA ARG A 440 -16.82 -0.31 6.96
C ARG A 440 -16.04 -1.56 6.55
N ILE A 441 -15.45 -2.28 7.50
CA ILE A 441 -14.76 -3.55 7.24
C ILE A 441 -15.77 -4.61 6.78
N LEU A 442 -16.89 -4.76 7.50
CA LEU A 442 -17.96 -5.71 7.17
C LEU A 442 -18.58 -5.45 5.78
N VAL A 443 -18.95 -4.20 5.49
CA VAL A 443 -19.52 -3.83 4.20
C VAL A 443 -18.52 -4.05 3.06
N ARG A 444 -17.22 -3.79 3.29
CA ARG A 444 -16.19 -4.09 2.28
C ARG A 444 -16.04 -5.59 2.02
N LYS A 445 -16.09 -6.42 3.07
CA LYS A 445 -16.06 -7.88 2.96
C LYS A 445 -17.25 -8.38 2.15
N GLU A 446 -18.44 -7.89 2.45
CA GLU A 446 -19.66 -8.27 1.73
C GLU A 446 -19.64 -7.81 0.27
N ASN A 447 -19.23 -6.58 0.01
CA ASN A 447 -19.06 -6.09 -1.36
C ASN A 447 -18.07 -6.93 -2.16
N GLN A 448 -16.99 -7.41 -1.53
CA GLN A 448 -16.04 -8.29 -2.19
C GLN A 448 -16.67 -9.65 -2.51
N ARG A 449 -17.42 -10.23 -1.57
CA ARG A 449 -18.16 -11.49 -1.78
C ARG A 449 -19.14 -11.39 -2.96
N LEU A 450 -19.90 -10.29 -3.03
CA LEU A 450 -20.83 -10.01 -4.13
C LEU A 450 -20.11 -9.84 -5.48
N LEU A 451 -18.99 -9.13 -5.51
CA LEU A 451 -18.18 -8.98 -6.71
C LEU A 451 -17.58 -10.31 -7.20
N GLU A 452 -17.23 -11.21 -6.28
CA GLU A 452 -16.73 -12.55 -6.60
C GLU A 452 -17.85 -13.45 -7.13
N SER A 453 -19.07 -13.39 -6.58
CA SER A 453 -20.23 -14.10 -7.12
C SER A 453 -20.63 -13.61 -8.52
N ASP A 454 -20.57 -12.30 -8.76
CA ASP A 454 -20.86 -11.71 -10.07
C ASP A 454 -19.80 -12.07 -11.13
N ARG A 455 -18.54 -12.21 -10.73
CA ARG A 455 -17.48 -12.70 -11.63
C ARG A 455 -17.64 -14.18 -11.98
N GLY A 456 -18.18 -14.99 -11.06
CA GLY A 456 -18.51 -16.38 -11.32
C GLY A 456 -19.63 -16.55 -12.34
N SER A 457 -20.58 -15.60 -12.40
CA SER A 457 -21.68 -15.60 -13.37
C SER A 457 -21.29 -15.00 -14.73
N GLN A 458 -20.35 -14.04 -14.76
CA GLN A 458 -19.81 -13.48 -16.01
C GLN A 458 -18.63 -14.31 -16.56
N LYS A 459 -18.92 -15.38 -17.29
CA LYS A 459 -17.95 -16.13 -18.14
C LYS A 459 -17.45 -15.33 -19.37
N CYS A 460 -17.14 -14.04 -19.23
CA CYS A 460 -16.47 -13.25 -20.26
C CYS A 460 -15.36 -12.41 -19.65
N GLY A 461 -14.17 -13.02 -19.56
CA GLY A 461 -12.98 -12.46 -18.89
C GLY A 461 -12.31 -11.27 -19.58
N SER A 462 -12.98 -10.56 -20.49
CA SER A 462 -12.46 -9.29 -20.99
C SER A 462 -13.56 -8.27 -21.19
N ARG A 463 -13.33 -7.06 -20.66
CA ARG A 463 -14.18 -5.88 -20.94
C ARG A 463 -14.24 -5.56 -22.43
N SER A 464 -13.25 -5.98 -23.22
CA SER A 464 -13.25 -5.84 -24.68
C SER A 464 -14.18 -6.84 -25.37
N ILE A 465 -14.23 -8.10 -24.94
CA ILE A 465 -15.18 -9.10 -25.48
C ILE A 465 -16.59 -8.78 -25.01
N GLY A 466 -16.77 -8.37 -23.75
CA GLY A 466 -18.07 -7.93 -23.23
C GLY A 466 -18.64 -6.72 -24.01
N MET A 467 -17.80 -5.74 -24.36
CA MET A 467 -18.22 -4.64 -25.24
C MET A 467 -18.44 -5.06 -26.69
N HIS A 468 -17.67 -6.01 -27.22
CA HIS A 468 -17.90 -6.53 -28.57
C HIS A 468 -19.23 -7.29 -28.66
N VAL A 469 -19.55 -8.12 -27.66
CA VAL A 469 -20.82 -8.85 -27.57
C VAL A 469 -21.98 -7.86 -27.43
N ALA A 470 -21.87 -6.86 -26.54
CA ALA A 470 -22.87 -5.81 -26.38
C ALA A 470 -23.06 -4.97 -27.66
N ALA A 471 -22.00 -4.69 -28.41
CA ALA A 471 -22.08 -3.98 -29.68
C ALA A 471 -22.67 -4.84 -30.82
N SER A 472 -22.47 -6.16 -30.79
CA SER A 472 -23.09 -7.08 -31.76
C SER A 472 -24.57 -7.35 -31.49
N SER A 473 -25.04 -7.17 -30.25
CA SER A 473 -26.45 -7.31 -29.87
C SER A 473 -27.30 -6.07 -30.20
N ILE A 474 -26.69 -5.00 -30.71
CA ILE A 474 -27.35 -3.74 -31.09
C ILE A 474 -27.50 -3.61 -32.63
N ARG A 475 -27.27 -4.70 -33.38
CA ARG A 475 -27.55 -4.74 -34.83
C ARG A 475 -28.78 -5.53 -35.18
#